data_AF-A0A059E659-F1
#
_entry.id   AF-A0A059E659-F1
#
_cell.length_a   1.000
_cell.length_b   1.000
_cell.length_c   1.000
_cell.angle_alpha   90.00
_cell.angle_beta   90.00
_cell.angle_gamma   90.00
#
_symmetry.space_group_name_H-M   'P 1'
#
loop_
_entity.id
_entity.type
_entity.pdbx_description
1 polymer ?
#
loop_
_entity_poly.entity_id
_entity_poly.type
_entity_poly.pdbx_seq_one_letter_code
_entity_poly.pdbx_strand_id
1 'polypeptide(L)'
;MASRDWIRHLSSALLASALTGWVGFTEYASAYVPPPANAETTSPRSLLEEPGLALRQVYAEAAAWRGAEAKQARNAMIAAWLGGLNDAGLADYSVRHLDKGLIYAIRFRNPLVEDDIHALWVAVPDGPDLPSSVLLRTPHRGTADLTILELQSCTSRRTLQVSDDTLLTEQAEARAVSQLSAYLDTPDPMPITVLSEARDICRQIARVLPTPEK
;
A
#
# COMPACT_ATOMS: atom_id res chain seq x y z
N MET A 1 52.76 -69.71 -1.10
CA MET A 1 53.24 -68.98 0.10
C MET A 1 52.29 -67.80 0.29
N ALA A 2 51.21 -67.93 1.07
CA ALA A 2 51.10 -67.71 2.54
C ALA A 2 51.63 -66.31 2.92
N SER A 3 50.85 -65.38 3.50
CA SER A 3 50.09 -65.54 4.74
C SER A 3 48.90 -64.57 4.85
N ARG A 4 47.86 -65.05 5.55
CA ARG A 4 46.74 -64.32 6.17
C ARG A 4 47.21 -63.69 7.49
N ASP A 5 46.57 -62.58 7.91
CA ASP A 5 46.30 -62.19 9.31
C ASP A 5 45.23 -61.06 9.27
N TRP A 6 43.94 -61.34 9.48
CA TRP A 6 43.18 -61.41 10.75
C TRP A 6 42.95 -60.07 11.48
N ILE A 7 41.80 -59.46 11.16
CA ILE A 7 40.71 -58.98 12.03
C ILE A 7 41.05 -58.72 13.51
N ARG A 8 40.91 -57.44 13.92
CA ARG A 8 40.34 -57.11 15.24
C ARG A 8 39.17 -56.13 15.07
N HIS A 9 38.02 -56.57 15.58
CA HIS A 9 36.80 -55.82 15.82
C HIS A 9 36.98 -54.75 16.90
N LEU A 10 36.16 -53.68 16.81
CA LEU A 10 35.39 -53.01 17.88
C LEU A 10 34.96 -51.63 17.32
N SER A 11 33.81 -51.54 16.65
CA SER A 11 32.51 -51.17 17.22
C SER A 11 32.45 -49.73 17.73
N SER A 12 31.82 -48.86 16.95
CA SER A 12 30.97 -47.76 17.43
C SER A 12 29.98 -47.43 16.32
N ALA A 13 28.79 -47.99 16.46
CA ALA A 13 27.63 -47.64 15.69
C ALA A 13 27.16 -46.23 16.09
N LEU A 14 26.75 -45.42 15.13
CA LEU A 14 25.64 -44.49 15.32
C LEU A 14 24.91 -44.32 13.97
N LEU A 15 23.66 -44.76 13.98
CA LEU A 15 22.64 -44.57 12.96
C LEU A 15 22.27 -43.09 12.85
N ALA A 16 22.07 -42.60 11.62
CA ALA A 16 21.11 -41.52 11.37
C ALA A 16 20.75 -41.45 9.87
N SER A 17 19.71 -42.21 9.54
CA SER A 17 18.57 -41.87 8.68
C SER A 17 18.74 -40.85 7.56
N ALA A 18 18.59 -41.34 6.32
CA ALA A 18 18.16 -40.57 5.18
C ALA A 18 16.76 -39.97 5.41
N LEU A 19 16.61 -38.67 5.16
CA LEU A 19 15.32 -38.04 4.92
C LEU A 19 15.44 -37.17 3.66
N THR A 20 14.91 -37.71 2.56
CA THR A 20 14.39 -36.93 1.44
C THR A 20 13.26 -36.05 1.96
N GLY A 21 13.56 -34.77 2.22
CA GLY A 21 12.58 -33.74 2.53
C GLY A 21 12.22 -32.95 1.29
N TRP A 22 10.94 -32.93 0.95
CA TRP A 22 10.36 -32.14 -0.13
C TRP A 22 10.76 -30.67 -0.02
N VAL A 23 11.10 -30.03 -1.14
CA VAL A 23 11.19 -28.57 -1.22
C VAL A 23 9.75 -28.05 -1.25
N GLY A 24 9.15 -27.98 -0.07
CA GLY A 24 7.93 -27.21 0.16
C GLY A 24 8.29 -25.73 0.14
N PHE A 25 7.45 -24.96 -0.55
CA PHE A 25 7.46 -23.50 -0.55
C PHE A 25 7.65 -22.96 0.87
N THR A 26 8.75 -22.28 1.13
CA THR A 26 8.87 -21.48 2.35
C THR A 26 7.96 -20.28 2.19
N GLU A 27 6.82 -20.33 2.88
CA GLU A 27 6.09 -19.14 3.30
C GLU A 27 7.10 -18.20 3.97
N TYR A 28 7.33 -17.04 3.38
CA TYR A 28 7.97 -15.93 4.06
C TYR A 28 7.02 -15.46 5.17
N ALA A 29 7.08 -16.12 6.32
CA ALA A 29 6.55 -15.61 7.55
C ALA A 29 7.36 -14.35 7.91
N SER A 30 6.83 -13.20 7.49
CA SER A 30 7.29 -11.88 7.91
C SER A 30 7.10 -11.80 9.43
N ALA A 31 8.18 -12.04 10.17
CA ALA A 31 8.19 -11.83 11.61
C ALA A 31 8.11 -10.32 11.87
N TYR A 32 6.89 -9.83 12.07
CA TYR A 32 6.63 -8.54 12.69
C TYR A 32 7.41 -8.49 14.01
N VAL A 33 8.39 -7.60 14.09
CA VAL A 33 9.06 -7.28 15.35
C VAL A 33 8.24 -6.19 16.02
N PRO A 34 7.52 -6.48 17.12
CA PRO A 34 6.82 -5.43 17.86
C PRO A 34 7.86 -4.44 18.41
N PRO A 35 7.59 -3.13 18.39
CA PRO A 35 8.48 -2.14 19.00
C PRO A 35 8.65 -2.43 20.51
N PRO A 36 9.79 -2.03 21.10
CA PRO A 36 10.05 -2.26 22.52
C PRO A 36 8.93 -1.66 23.37
N ALA A 37 8.58 -2.34 24.47
CA ALA A 37 7.46 -2.05 25.39
C ALA A 37 7.47 -0.65 26.06
N ASN A 38 8.43 0.20 25.70
CA ASN A 38 8.64 1.54 26.22
C ASN A 38 8.33 2.62 25.16
N ALA A 39 7.90 2.23 23.95
CA ALA A 39 7.32 3.18 23.01
C ALA A 39 6.00 3.65 23.60
N GLU A 40 5.94 4.92 24.02
CA GLU A 40 4.70 5.61 24.34
C GLU A 40 3.65 5.18 23.33
N THR A 41 2.55 4.62 23.83
CA THR A 41 1.39 4.21 23.05
C THR A 41 1.09 5.31 22.04
N THR A 42 1.57 5.12 20.82
CA THR A 42 1.47 6.12 19.78
C THR A 42 -0.01 6.20 19.51
N SER A 43 -0.63 7.29 19.97
CA SER A 43 -2.06 7.51 19.77
C SER A 43 -2.35 7.27 18.28
N PRO A 44 -3.46 6.61 17.91
CA PRO A 44 -3.87 6.46 16.50
C PRO A 44 -3.82 7.80 15.75
N ARG A 45 -3.94 8.91 16.49
CA ARG A 45 -3.77 10.29 16.03
C ARG A 45 -2.35 10.63 15.56
N SER A 46 -1.30 10.17 16.23
CA SER A 46 0.09 10.40 15.79
C SER A 46 0.39 9.68 14.47
N LEU A 47 -0.24 8.54 14.18
CA LEU A 47 -0.07 7.86 12.89
C LEU A 47 -0.65 8.66 11.71
N LEU A 48 -1.64 9.52 11.97
CA LEU A 48 -2.22 10.46 10.99
C LEU A 48 -1.45 11.80 10.91
N GLU A 49 -0.67 12.16 11.94
CA GLU A 49 0.21 13.35 11.96
C GLU A 49 1.65 13.05 11.48
N GLU A 50 2.04 11.78 11.42
CA GLU A 50 3.32 11.28 10.89
C GLU A 50 3.35 10.83 9.40
N PRO A 51 2.40 11.18 8.49
CA PRO A 51 2.52 10.80 7.09
C PRO A 51 3.76 11.43 6.46
N GLY A 52 4.29 12.51 7.03
CA GLY A 52 5.56 13.11 6.62
C GLY A 52 6.77 12.17 6.78
N LEU A 53 6.89 11.43 7.88
CA LEU A 53 8.03 10.51 8.09
C LEU A 53 7.91 9.24 7.27
N ALA A 54 6.73 8.62 7.24
CA ALA A 54 6.50 7.42 6.44
C ALA A 54 6.71 7.70 4.94
N LEU A 55 6.20 8.85 4.46
CA LEU A 55 6.39 9.28 3.08
C LEU A 55 7.87 9.58 2.76
N ARG A 56 8.60 10.23 3.69
CA ARG A 56 10.05 10.43 3.54
C ARG A 56 10.79 9.11 3.44
N GLN A 57 10.39 8.09 4.20
CA GLN A 57 10.99 6.76 4.12
C GLN A 57 10.79 6.12 2.75
N VAL A 58 9.58 6.19 2.17
CA VAL A 58 9.32 5.70 0.81
C VAL A 58 10.28 6.33 -0.21
N TYR A 59 10.43 7.65 -0.17
CA TYR A 59 11.31 8.36 -1.10
C TYR A 59 12.79 8.14 -0.81
N ALA A 60 13.18 7.98 0.47
CA ALA A 60 14.56 7.69 0.84
C ALA A 60 15.00 6.32 0.30
N GLU A 61 14.15 5.31 0.43
CA GLU A 61 14.40 3.97 -0.13
C GLU A 61 14.44 3.99 -1.66
N ALA A 62 13.53 4.73 -2.30
CA ALA A 62 13.54 4.90 -3.76
C ALA A 62 14.83 5.58 -4.24
N ALA A 63 15.26 6.66 -3.58
CA ALA A 63 16.50 7.37 -3.91
C ALA A 63 17.76 6.50 -3.69
N ALA A 64 17.69 5.52 -2.78
CA ALA A 64 18.77 4.57 -2.51
C ALA A 64 18.81 3.40 -3.52
N TRP A 65 18.01 3.42 -4.59
CA TRP A 65 17.86 2.30 -5.56
C TRP A 65 17.32 1.01 -4.92
N ARG A 66 16.64 1.14 -3.79
CA ARG A 66 16.08 0.02 -3.02
C ARG A 66 14.59 -0.11 -3.31
N GLY A 67 14.29 -0.55 -4.54
CA GLY A 67 12.91 -0.60 -5.06
C GLY A 67 11.98 -1.54 -4.27
N ALA A 68 12.51 -2.64 -3.74
CA ALA A 68 11.73 -3.57 -2.92
C ALA A 68 11.38 -2.93 -1.55
N GLU A 69 12.31 -2.21 -0.97
CA GLU A 69 12.17 -1.50 0.29
C GLU A 69 11.25 -0.28 0.13
N ALA A 70 11.34 0.43 -0.99
CA ALA A 70 10.41 1.52 -1.32
C ALA A 70 8.97 0.99 -1.48
N LYS A 71 8.80 -0.15 -2.15
CA LYS A 71 7.50 -0.85 -2.23
C LYS A 71 7.01 -1.23 -0.83
N GLN A 72 7.86 -1.82 0.01
CA GLN A 72 7.48 -2.22 1.36
C GLN A 72 7.07 -1.02 2.22
N ALA A 73 7.85 0.05 2.19
CA ALA A 73 7.57 1.30 2.90
C ALA A 73 6.24 1.92 2.43
N ARG A 74 5.98 1.92 1.12
CA ARG A 74 4.72 2.44 0.53
C ARG A 74 3.53 1.62 1.01
N ASN A 75 3.64 0.30 0.94
CA ASN A 75 2.57 -0.59 1.39
C ASN A 75 2.32 -0.48 2.89
N ALA A 76 3.38 -0.36 3.70
CA ALA A 76 3.26 -0.15 5.14
C ALA A 76 2.58 1.19 5.47
N MET A 77 2.94 2.26 4.77
CA MET A 77 2.30 3.57 4.92
C MET A 77 0.80 3.51 4.56
N ILE A 78 0.43 2.89 3.44
CA ILE A 78 -0.98 2.73 3.04
C ILE A 78 -1.74 1.89 4.06
N ALA A 79 -1.16 0.79 4.53
CA ALA A 79 -1.77 -0.07 5.55
C ALA A 79 -1.97 0.67 6.88
N ALA A 80 -0.99 1.46 7.32
CA ALA A 80 -1.09 2.28 8.53
C ALA A 80 -2.19 3.34 8.39
N TRP A 81 -2.29 3.99 7.23
CA TRP A 81 -3.35 4.96 6.93
C TRP A 81 -4.74 4.31 6.96
N LEU A 82 -4.92 3.16 6.29
CA LEU A 82 -6.18 2.39 6.32
C LEU A 82 -6.55 1.93 7.73
N GLY A 83 -5.57 1.43 8.49
CA GLY A 83 -5.75 1.03 9.88
C GLY A 83 -6.20 2.20 10.76
N GLY A 84 -5.54 3.35 10.62
CA GLY A 84 -5.90 4.58 11.34
C GLY A 84 -7.32 5.05 11.04
N LEU A 85 -7.76 4.98 9.77
CA LEU A 85 -9.15 5.30 9.39
C LEU A 85 -10.16 4.34 10.00
N ASN A 86 -9.88 3.04 9.97
CA ASN A 86 -10.77 2.02 10.50
C ASN A 86 -10.87 2.09 12.04
N ASP A 87 -9.73 2.21 12.73
CA ASP A 87 -9.66 2.26 14.19
C ASP A 87 -10.31 3.52 14.76
N ALA A 88 -10.22 4.65 14.03
CA ALA A 88 -10.92 5.88 14.36
C ALA A 88 -12.43 5.83 14.02
N GLY A 89 -12.92 4.74 13.40
CA GLY A 89 -14.30 4.61 12.95
C GLY A 89 -14.70 5.59 11.86
N LEU A 90 -13.72 6.07 11.07
CA LEU A 90 -13.91 7.10 10.04
C LEU A 90 -14.27 6.51 8.68
N ALA A 91 -13.83 5.29 8.39
CA ALA A 91 -14.13 4.63 7.13
C ALA A 91 -14.21 3.12 7.25
N ASP A 92 -14.98 2.53 6.34
CA ASP A 92 -14.94 1.10 6.03
C ASP A 92 -14.21 0.91 4.70
N TYR A 93 -13.48 -0.18 4.53
CA TYR A 93 -12.81 -0.48 3.27
C TYR A 93 -12.93 -1.95 2.85
N SER A 94 -12.86 -2.18 1.54
CA SER A 94 -12.72 -3.50 0.94
C SER A 94 -11.54 -3.53 -0.03
N VAL A 95 -11.08 -4.73 -0.36
CA VAL A 95 -9.91 -4.95 -1.23
C VAL A 95 -10.33 -5.78 -2.43
N ARG A 96 -9.92 -5.33 -3.63
CA ARG A 96 -10.03 -6.08 -4.88
C ARG A 96 -8.63 -6.38 -5.41
N HIS A 97 -8.27 -7.65 -5.47
CA HIS A 97 -7.02 -8.10 -6.09
C HIS A 97 -7.16 -8.18 -7.61
N LEU A 98 -6.10 -7.77 -8.31
CA LEU A 98 -5.96 -7.78 -9.76
C LEU A 98 -4.57 -8.33 -10.13
N ASP A 99 -4.35 -8.66 -11.39
CA ASP A 99 -3.10 -9.28 -11.86
C ASP A 99 -1.85 -8.39 -11.69
N LYS A 100 -2.04 -7.07 -11.59
CA LYS A 100 -0.97 -6.05 -11.54
C LYS A 100 -0.95 -5.23 -10.26
N GLY A 101 -1.77 -5.59 -9.28
CA GLY A 101 -1.90 -4.85 -8.03
C GLY A 101 -3.24 -5.07 -7.37
N LEU A 102 -3.66 -4.08 -6.60
CA LEU A 102 -4.95 -4.11 -5.90
C LEU A 102 -5.63 -2.75 -5.94
N ILE A 103 -6.94 -2.77 -5.70
CA ILE A 103 -7.74 -1.57 -5.50
C ILE A 103 -8.39 -1.66 -4.12
N TYR A 104 -8.11 -0.68 -3.27
CA TYR A 104 -8.89 -0.43 -2.05
C TYR A 104 -10.13 0.38 -2.42
N ALA A 105 -11.31 -0.03 -1.97
CA ALA A 105 -12.52 0.77 -2.02
C ALA A 105 -12.85 1.24 -0.60
N ILE A 106 -12.77 2.55 -0.37
CA ILE A 106 -12.90 3.18 0.95
C ILE A 106 -14.16 4.03 0.96
N ARG A 107 -15.03 3.79 1.95
CA ARG A 107 -16.27 4.53 2.16
C ARG A 107 -16.15 5.30 3.47
N PHE A 108 -16.14 6.62 3.41
CA PHE A 108 -16.08 7.45 4.60
C PHE A 108 -17.45 7.51 5.27
N ARG A 109 -17.50 7.32 6.59
CA ARG A 109 -18.75 7.31 7.36
C ARG A 109 -19.31 8.73 7.55
N ASN A 110 -18.41 9.72 7.65
CA ASN A 110 -18.72 11.13 7.52
C ASN A 110 -17.84 11.69 6.39
N PRO A 111 -18.37 12.54 5.49
CA PRO A 111 -17.53 13.18 4.49
C PRO A 111 -16.40 13.96 5.17
N LEU A 112 -15.19 13.88 4.58
CA LEU A 112 -14.04 14.62 5.10
C LEU A 112 -14.33 16.12 5.03
N VAL A 113 -14.27 16.80 6.18
CA VAL A 113 -14.87 18.13 6.44
C VAL A 113 -14.37 19.23 5.51
N GLU A 114 -13.14 19.15 5.00
CA GLU A 114 -12.58 20.17 4.10
C GLU A 114 -12.88 19.95 2.61
N ASP A 115 -13.12 18.70 2.18
CA ASP A 115 -13.20 18.36 0.74
C ASP A 115 -14.51 17.65 0.32
N ASP A 116 -15.44 17.42 1.26
CA ASP A 116 -16.71 16.72 1.05
C ASP A 116 -16.55 15.34 0.37
N ILE A 117 -15.47 14.62 0.73
CA ILE A 117 -15.13 13.33 0.12
C ILE A 117 -15.99 12.23 0.74
N HIS A 118 -16.83 11.58 -0.07
CA HIS A 118 -17.70 10.48 0.36
C HIS A 118 -17.08 9.10 0.17
N ALA A 119 -16.30 8.94 -0.90
CA ALA A 119 -15.65 7.68 -1.22
C ALA A 119 -14.31 7.90 -1.91
N LEU A 120 -13.40 6.95 -1.72
CA LEU A 120 -12.09 6.93 -2.34
C LEU A 120 -11.79 5.51 -2.82
N TRP A 121 -11.29 5.38 -4.04
CA TRP A 121 -10.72 4.15 -4.54
C TRP A 121 -9.22 4.35 -4.75
N VAL A 122 -8.38 3.45 -4.25
CA VAL A 122 -6.92 3.58 -4.33
C VAL A 122 -6.33 2.37 -5.03
N ALA A 123 -5.71 2.57 -6.19
CA ALA A 123 -4.90 1.56 -6.86
C ALA A 123 -3.49 1.54 -6.28
N VAL A 124 -3.02 0.33 -5.94
CA VAL A 124 -1.65 0.10 -5.49
C VAL A 124 -1.00 -0.93 -6.41
N PRO A 125 0.03 -0.56 -7.18
CA PRO A 125 0.75 -1.48 -8.04
C PRO A 125 1.51 -2.55 -7.26
N ASP A 126 1.65 -3.76 -7.83
CA ASP A 126 2.52 -4.80 -7.27
C ASP A 126 4.01 -4.46 -7.45
N GLY A 127 4.35 -3.59 -8.38
CA GLY A 127 5.70 -3.06 -8.59
C GLY A 127 6.11 -2.01 -7.55
N PRO A 128 7.31 -1.42 -7.69
CA PRO A 128 7.76 -0.29 -6.87
C PRO A 128 7.07 1.03 -7.22
N ASP A 129 6.24 1.04 -8.26
CA ASP A 129 5.57 2.23 -8.83
C ASP A 129 4.59 2.92 -7.87
N LEU A 130 4.10 4.09 -8.24
CA LEU A 130 3.30 4.91 -7.34
C LEU A 130 1.81 4.54 -7.37
N PRO A 131 1.08 4.77 -6.26
CA PRO A 131 -0.35 4.57 -6.22
C PRO A 131 -1.10 5.71 -6.92
N SER A 132 -2.33 5.44 -7.32
CA SER A 132 -3.29 6.42 -7.86
C SER A 132 -4.64 6.24 -7.16
N SER A 133 -5.47 7.27 -7.19
CA SER A 133 -6.78 7.25 -6.56
C SER A 133 -7.85 7.87 -7.42
N VAL A 134 -9.09 7.45 -7.21
CA VAL A 134 -10.28 8.14 -7.67
C VAL A 134 -11.07 8.56 -6.45
N LEU A 135 -11.42 9.84 -6.33
CA LEU A 135 -12.23 10.35 -5.23
C LEU A 135 -13.60 10.81 -5.74
N LEU A 136 -14.62 10.55 -4.94
CA LEU A 136 -15.97 11.05 -5.10
C LEU A 136 -16.21 12.14 -4.07
N ARG A 137 -16.46 13.38 -4.52
CA ARG A 137 -16.72 14.53 -3.66
C ARG A 137 -17.95 15.32 -4.08
N THR A 138 -18.58 15.97 -3.11
CA THR A 138 -19.73 16.85 -3.34
C THR A 138 -19.43 18.24 -2.80
N PRO A 139 -18.58 19.03 -3.49
CA PRO A 139 -18.16 20.32 -2.98
C PRO A 139 -19.35 21.26 -2.81
N HIS A 140 -19.53 21.80 -1.60
CA HIS A 140 -20.53 22.84 -1.36
C HIS A 140 -20.09 24.17 -1.99
N ARG A 141 -20.50 24.42 -3.25
CA ARG A 141 -20.35 25.73 -3.92
C ARG A 141 -21.71 26.32 -4.27
N GLY A 142 -22.27 27.12 -3.36
CA GLY A 142 -23.46 27.91 -3.64
C GLY A 142 -24.75 27.07 -3.64
N THR A 143 -25.59 27.19 -4.67
CA THR A 143 -26.97 26.68 -4.67
C THR A 143 -27.16 25.30 -5.32
N ALA A 144 -26.10 24.62 -5.78
CA ALA A 144 -26.19 23.31 -6.42
C ALA A 144 -25.12 22.36 -5.89
N ASP A 145 -25.55 21.19 -5.42
CA ASP A 145 -24.69 20.12 -4.92
C ASP A 145 -24.16 19.29 -6.09
N LEU A 146 -23.05 19.75 -6.68
CA LEU A 146 -22.39 19.03 -7.77
C LEU A 146 -21.65 17.82 -7.22
N THR A 147 -21.89 16.64 -7.79
CA THR A 147 -21.07 15.46 -7.50
C THR A 147 -19.93 15.37 -8.53
N ILE A 148 -18.69 15.29 -8.04
CA ILE A 148 -17.49 15.23 -8.88
C ILE A 148 -16.71 13.94 -8.61
N LEU A 149 -16.37 13.23 -9.69
CA LEU A 149 -15.47 12.09 -9.67
C LEU A 149 -14.11 12.52 -10.27
N GLU A 150 -13.04 12.45 -9.50
CA GLU A 150 -11.70 12.88 -9.92
C GLU A 150 -10.66 11.77 -9.77
N LEU A 151 -9.89 11.53 -10.83
CA LEU A 151 -8.68 10.71 -10.80
C LEU A 151 -7.50 11.57 -10.37
N GLN A 152 -6.70 11.06 -9.44
CA GLN A 152 -5.50 11.68 -8.91
C GLN A 152 -4.36 10.67 -8.86
N SER A 153 -3.27 11.00 -9.54
CA SER A 153 -2.04 10.21 -9.60
C SER A 153 -0.86 11.12 -9.26
N CYS A 154 0.37 10.59 -9.27
CA CYS A 154 1.53 11.46 -9.07
C CYS A 154 1.60 12.54 -10.18
N THR A 155 1.42 12.11 -11.43
CA THR A 155 1.72 12.95 -12.59
C THR A 155 0.51 13.70 -13.16
N SER A 156 -0.70 13.33 -12.73
CA SER A 156 -1.93 13.82 -13.32
C SER A 156 -3.07 13.96 -12.33
N ARG A 157 -3.89 15.00 -12.53
CA ARG A 157 -5.23 15.16 -11.94
C ARG A 157 -6.22 15.36 -13.08
N ARG A 158 -7.28 14.55 -13.10
CA ARG A 158 -8.29 14.59 -14.16
C ARG A 158 -9.69 14.41 -13.58
N THR A 159 -10.60 15.30 -13.92
CA THR A 159 -12.03 15.09 -13.67
C THR A 159 -12.55 14.03 -14.63
N LEU A 160 -13.10 12.95 -14.07
CA LEU A 160 -13.69 11.85 -14.82
C LEU A 160 -15.15 12.12 -15.15
N GLN A 161 -15.88 12.73 -14.21
CA GLN A 161 -17.29 13.05 -14.33
C GLN A 161 -17.66 14.21 -13.40
N VAL A 162 -18.58 15.03 -13.87
CA VAL A 162 -19.31 16.03 -13.09
C VAL A 162 -20.79 15.73 -13.30
N SER A 163 -21.57 15.73 -12.22
CA SER A 163 -23.00 15.47 -12.26
C SER A 163 -23.72 16.53 -11.42
N ASP A 164 -24.79 17.09 -11.97
CA ASP A 164 -25.68 18.03 -11.27
C ASP A 164 -26.63 17.30 -10.30
N ASP A 165 -26.82 15.99 -10.52
CA ASP A 165 -27.53 15.07 -9.62
C ASP A 165 -26.55 14.22 -8.81
N THR A 166 -27.02 13.67 -7.68
CA THR A 166 -26.24 12.74 -6.85
C THR A 166 -25.79 11.53 -7.67
N LEU A 167 -24.47 11.37 -7.83
CA LEU A 167 -23.92 10.20 -8.50
C LEU A 167 -24.11 8.95 -7.62
N LEU A 168 -24.81 7.93 -8.14
CA LEU A 168 -24.96 6.66 -7.42
C LEU A 168 -23.57 6.05 -7.16
N THR A 169 -23.32 5.64 -5.92
CA THR A 169 -22.02 5.09 -5.49
C THR A 169 -21.57 3.91 -6.35
N GLU A 170 -22.50 3.06 -6.81
CA GLU A 170 -22.20 1.91 -7.68
C GLU A 170 -21.70 2.35 -9.07
N GLN A 171 -22.25 3.43 -9.63
CA GLN A 171 -21.79 3.98 -10.90
C GLN A 171 -20.41 4.64 -10.74
N ALA A 172 -20.21 5.35 -9.64
CA ALA A 172 -18.92 5.93 -9.26
C ALA A 172 -17.85 4.84 -9.11
N GLU A 173 -18.18 3.74 -8.41
CA GLU A 173 -17.28 2.60 -8.21
C GLU A 173 -16.92 1.92 -9.54
N ALA A 174 -17.90 1.61 -10.38
CA ALA A 174 -17.65 0.97 -11.67
C ALA A 174 -16.70 1.83 -12.53
N ARG A 175 -16.88 3.15 -12.53
CA ARG A 175 -16.01 4.07 -13.26
C ARG A 175 -14.63 4.16 -12.62
N ALA A 176 -14.55 4.27 -11.30
CA ALA A 176 -13.30 4.33 -10.55
C ALA A 176 -12.45 3.07 -10.78
N VAL A 177 -13.04 1.90 -10.60
CA VAL A 177 -12.39 0.61 -10.83
C VAL A 177 -11.90 0.50 -12.28
N SER A 178 -12.71 0.90 -13.26
CA SER A 178 -12.30 0.86 -14.67
C SER A 178 -11.07 1.73 -14.93
N GLN A 179 -11.03 2.97 -14.42
CA GLN A 179 -9.89 3.87 -14.62
C GLN A 179 -8.64 3.40 -13.86
N LEU A 180 -8.82 2.92 -12.65
CA LEU A 180 -7.73 2.43 -11.81
C LEU A 180 -7.14 1.11 -12.28
N SER A 181 -7.97 0.21 -12.85
CA SER A 181 -7.49 -1.01 -13.48
C SER A 181 -6.60 -0.69 -14.69
N ALA A 182 -7.03 0.27 -15.54
CA ALA A 182 -6.22 0.74 -16.66
C ALA A 182 -4.92 1.44 -16.19
N TYR A 183 -4.95 2.14 -15.05
CA TYR A 183 -3.75 2.73 -14.47
C TYR A 183 -2.74 1.65 -14.04
N LEU A 184 -3.19 0.52 -13.50
CA LEU A 184 -2.29 -0.56 -13.06
C LEU A 184 -1.53 -1.23 -14.21
N ASP A 185 -1.97 -1.07 -15.47
CA ASP A 185 -1.21 -1.55 -16.63
C ASP A 185 0.07 -0.73 -16.87
N THR A 186 0.03 0.57 -16.56
CA THR A 186 1.15 1.50 -16.72
C THR A 186 1.14 2.55 -15.60
N PRO A 187 1.51 2.15 -14.36
CA PRO A 187 1.49 3.07 -13.21
C PRO A 187 2.58 4.13 -13.32
N ASP A 188 2.43 5.22 -12.56
CA ASP A 188 3.46 6.26 -12.51
C ASP A 188 4.74 5.68 -11.93
N PRO A 189 5.89 5.83 -12.62
CA PRO A 189 7.13 5.30 -12.12
C PRO A 189 7.52 5.98 -10.81
N MET A 190 8.00 5.19 -9.86
CA MET A 190 8.68 5.74 -8.70
C MET A 190 9.94 6.47 -9.19
N PRO A 191 10.15 7.76 -8.88
CA PRO A 191 11.33 8.47 -9.35
C PRO A 191 12.59 7.89 -8.69
N ILE A 192 13.38 7.16 -9.47
CA ILE A 192 14.70 6.65 -9.07
C ILE A 192 15.76 7.60 -9.65
N THR A 193 15.86 8.83 -9.14
CA THR A 193 16.84 9.80 -9.67
C THR A 193 18.14 9.80 -8.83
N VAL A 194 19.28 9.80 -9.52
CA VAL A 194 20.67 9.75 -8.97
C VAL A 194 21.10 11.07 -8.32
N LEU A 195 20.28 12.11 -8.33
CA LEU A 195 20.70 13.46 -7.95
C LEU A 195 19.75 14.00 -6.90
N SER A 196 20.33 14.70 -5.93
CA SER A 196 19.76 15.32 -4.73
C SER A 196 18.66 16.37 -4.96
N GLU A 197 17.92 16.26 -6.06
CA GLU A 197 16.70 16.99 -6.34
C GLU A 197 15.61 15.98 -6.68
N ALA A 198 15.08 15.30 -5.64
CA ALA A 198 13.72 14.78 -5.65
C ALA A 198 12.72 15.97 -5.65
N ARG A 199 12.86 16.89 -6.59
CA ARG A 199 12.04 18.10 -6.70
C ARG A 199 11.03 17.91 -7.84
N ASP A 200 9.79 17.82 -7.38
CA ASP A 200 8.57 18.33 -8.02
C ASP A 200 7.72 17.41 -8.87
N ILE A 201 8.18 16.24 -9.34
CA ILE A 201 7.31 15.37 -10.16
C ILE A 201 6.25 14.65 -9.31
N CYS A 202 6.59 14.18 -8.10
CA CYS A 202 5.67 13.37 -7.28
C CYS A 202 5.54 13.85 -5.83
N ARG A 203 5.29 15.14 -5.58
CA ARG A 203 5.38 15.65 -4.19
C ARG A 203 4.33 15.15 -3.20
N GLN A 204 3.24 14.50 -3.60
CA GLN A 204 2.18 14.23 -2.63
C GLN A 204 1.47 12.90 -2.90
N ILE A 205 2.05 11.77 -2.48
CA ILE A 205 1.22 10.58 -2.17
C ILE A 205 0.12 10.96 -1.17
N ALA A 206 0.34 11.99 -0.34
CA ALA A 206 -0.69 12.62 0.49
C ALA A 206 -1.93 13.13 -0.30
N ARG A 207 -1.83 13.41 -1.60
CA ARG A 207 -3.02 13.69 -2.44
C ARG A 207 -3.81 12.43 -2.75
N VAL A 208 -3.09 11.34 -3.00
CA VAL A 208 -3.69 10.03 -3.29
C VAL A 208 -4.36 9.44 -2.05
N LEU A 209 -3.86 9.78 -0.86
CA LEU A 209 -4.35 9.33 0.44
C LEU A 209 -4.76 10.56 1.28
N PRO A 210 -5.96 11.12 1.08
CA PRO A 210 -6.42 12.25 1.86
C PRO A 210 -6.43 11.89 3.35
N THR A 211 -5.84 12.74 4.17
CA THR A 211 -5.94 12.65 5.63
C THR A 211 -7.19 13.39 6.08
N PRO A 212 -8.07 12.76 6.89
CA PRO A 212 -9.11 13.49 7.60
C PRO A 212 -8.45 14.50 8.54
N GLU A 213 -8.59 15.80 8.28
CA GLU A 213 -8.42 16.79 9.34
C GLU A 213 -9.68 16.79 10.22
N LYS A 214 -9.48 16.89 11.54
CA LYS A 214 -10.56 16.96 12.52
C LYS A 214 -11.10 18.37 12.64
#